data_AF-A0A7R9DWS2-F1
#
_entry.id   AF-A0A7R9DWS2-F1
#
_cell.length_a   1.000
_cell.length_b   1.000
_cell.length_c   1.000
_cell.angle_alpha   90.00
_cell.angle_beta   90.00
_cell.angle_gamma   90.00
#
_symmetry.space_group_name_H-M   'P 1'
#
loop_
_entity.id
_entity.type
_entity.pdbx_description
1 polymer ?
#
loop_
_entity_poly.entity_id
_entity_poly.type
_entity_poly.pdbx_seq_one_letter_code
_entity_poly.pdbx_strand_id
1 'polypeptide(L)' 'CTVLPPHWRSNKTLPIAFKVVALGDVVDGTLVTVKAGNDENYCAELRNCTAVMKNQVAKFND' A
#
# COMPACT_ATOMS: atom_id res chain seq x y z
N CYS A 1 -6.36 -2.55 -6.18
CA CYS A 1 -5.91 -2.40 -4.78
C CYS A 1 -7.12 -2.04 -3.91
N THR A 2 -6.99 -2.06 -2.57
CA THR A 2 -8.04 -1.54 -1.67
C THR A 2 -8.36 -0.08 -2.03
N VAL A 3 -9.64 0.27 -2.08
CA VAL A 3 -10.09 1.66 -2.30
C VAL A 3 -9.68 2.50 -1.09
N LEU A 4 -8.96 3.60 -1.34
CA LEU A 4 -8.53 4.53 -0.29
C LEU A 4 -9.62 5.57 -0.01
N PRO A 5 -9.71 6.09 1.23
CA PRO A 5 -10.56 7.24 1.52
C PRO A 5 -10.16 8.45 0.65
N PRO A 6 -11.12 9.26 0.17
CA PRO A 6 -10.82 10.45 -0.63
C PRO A 6 -10.07 11.53 0.17
N HIS A 7 -10.22 11.52 1.49
CA HIS A 7 -9.50 12.37 2.42
C HIS A 7 -9.23 11.58 3.70
N TRP A 8 -8.01 11.66 4.23
CA TRP A 8 -7.63 10.98 5.45
C TRP A 8 -6.63 11.80 6.25
N ARG A 9 -6.68 11.65 7.58
CA ARG A 9 -5.78 12.37 8.49
C ARG A 9 -4.38 11.77 8.40
N SER A 10 -3.36 12.64 8.25
CA SER A 10 -1.96 12.22 8.31
C SER A 10 -1.64 11.47 9.61
N ASN A 11 -0.82 10.41 9.50
CA ASN A 11 -0.41 9.54 10.61
C ASN A 11 -1.56 8.87 11.39
N LYS A 12 -2.75 8.73 10.79
CA LYS A 12 -3.85 7.94 11.33
C LYS A 12 -3.98 6.63 10.55
N THR A 13 -4.10 5.51 11.27
CA THR A 13 -4.37 4.20 10.69
C THR A 13 -5.54 4.23 9.74
N LEU A 14 -5.39 3.57 8.58
CA LEU A 14 -6.47 3.43 7.60
C LEU A 14 -7.65 2.65 8.21
N PRO A 15 -8.90 2.96 7.83
CA PRO A 15 -10.05 2.26 8.38
C PRO A 15 -10.11 0.79 7.96
N ILE A 16 -9.40 0.44 6.87
CA ILE A 16 -9.29 -0.89 6.31
C ILE A 16 -7.84 -1.09 5.89
N ALA A 17 -7.29 -2.29 6.11
CA ALA A 17 -5.95 -2.64 5.65
C ALA A 17 -5.81 -2.47 4.13
N PHE A 18 -4.74 -1.78 3.71
CA PHE A 18 -4.44 -1.61 2.29
C PHE A 18 -3.91 -2.93 1.72
N LYS A 19 -4.44 -3.34 0.57
CA LYS A 19 -4.05 -4.57 -0.13
C LYS A 19 -3.77 -4.27 -1.59
N VAL A 20 -2.69 -4.85 -2.10
CA VAL A 20 -2.41 -4.95 -3.53
C VAL A 20 -2.72 -6.38 -3.96
N VAL A 21 -3.50 -6.52 -5.03
CA VAL A 21 -3.91 -7.81 -5.61
C VAL A 21 -3.27 -7.89 -6.99
N ALA A 22 -2.54 -8.96 -7.27
CA ALA A 22 -1.99 -9.24 -8.59
C ALA A 22 -2.95 -10.14 -9.38
N LEU A 23 -3.29 -9.74 -10.61
CA LEU A 23 -4.20 -10.50 -11.47
C LEU A 23 -3.51 -11.65 -12.22
N GLY A 24 -2.21 -11.54 -12.46
CA GLY A 24 -1.36 -12.62 -12.98
C GLY A 24 -0.37 -13.08 -11.92
N ASP A 25 0.26 -14.23 -12.12
CA ASP A 25 1.12 -14.89 -11.13
C ASP A 25 2.29 -14.02 -10.70
N VAL A 26 2.42 -13.83 -9.37
CA VAL A 26 3.54 -13.12 -8.75
C VAL A 26 4.05 -14.01 -7.63
N VAL A 27 5.34 -14.35 -7.71
CA VAL A 27 5.97 -15.28 -6.78
C VAL A 27 5.78 -14.82 -5.33
N ASP A 28 5.32 -15.73 -4.48
CA ASP A 28 5.25 -15.51 -3.04
C ASP A 28 6.61 -15.06 -2.49
N GLY A 29 6.61 -14.09 -1.58
CA GLY A 29 7.84 -13.47 -1.10
C GLY A 29 8.26 -12.20 -1.85
N THR A 30 7.65 -11.91 -3.01
CA THR A 30 7.94 -10.65 -3.74
C THR A 30 7.61 -9.44 -2.87
N LEU A 31 8.59 -8.55 -2.69
CA LEU A 31 8.41 -7.30 -1.96
C LEU A 31 7.54 -6.34 -2.79
N VAL A 32 6.56 -5.74 -2.13
CA VAL A 32 5.69 -4.71 -2.70
C VAL A 32 5.86 -3.45 -1.87
N THR A 33 6.26 -2.36 -2.52
CA THR A 33 6.41 -1.04 -1.89
C THR A 33 5.44 -0.04 -2.50
N VAL A 34 4.98 0.92 -1.70
CA VAL A 34 4.07 1.99 -2.14
C VAL A 34 4.74 3.35 -1.92
N LYS A 35 4.53 4.26 -2.86
CA LYS A 35 4.91 5.68 -2.76
C LYS A 35 3.68 6.54 -3.01
N ALA A 36 3.64 7.71 -2.39
CA ALA A 36 2.60 8.72 -2.61
C ALA A 36 3.28 10.04 -2.97
N GLY A 37 2.68 10.80 -3.88
CA GLY A 37 3.20 12.10 -4.27
C GLY A 37 2.25 12.90 -5.16
N ASN A 38 2.52 14.19 -5.27
CA ASN A 38 1.84 15.16 -6.12
C ASN A 38 2.84 16.26 -6.56
N ASP A 39 2.36 17.33 -7.21
CA ASP A 39 3.20 18.42 -7.72
C ASP A 39 3.94 19.20 -6.62
N GLU A 40 3.37 19.27 -5.41
CA GLU A 40 3.97 19.98 -4.27
C GLU A 40 4.93 19.09 -3.46
N ASN A 41 4.65 17.79 -3.39
CA ASN A 41 5.42 16.80 -2.65
C ASN A 41 5.56 15.53 -3.49
N TYR A 42 6.65 15.45 -4.25
CA TYR A 42 6.93 14.32 -5.14
C TYR A 42 6.98 12.96 -4.43
N CYS A 43 7.41 12.92 -3.17
CA CYS A 43 7.53 11.68 -2.41
C CYS A 43 7.22 11.93 -0.93
N ALA A 44 5.94 11.81 -0.59
CA ALA A 44 5.48 11.94 0.77
C ALA A 44 6.04 10.83 1.68
N GLU A 45 6.27 11.17 2.94
CA GLU A 45 6.64 10.20 3.96
C GLU A 45 5.48 9.21 4.18
N LEU A 46 5.80 7.91 4.15
CA LEU A 46 4.86 6.85 4.43
C LEU A 46 5.43 5.95 5.52
N ARG A 47 4.55 5.48 6.40
CA ARG A 47 4.86 4.44 7.39
C ARG A 47 4.38 3.09 6.86
N ASN A 48 5.11 2.03 7.21
CA ASN A 48 4.72 0.65 6.89
C ASN A 48 4.41 0.42 5.39
N CYS A 49 5.13 1.13 4.50
CA CYS A 49 4.85 1.15 3.05
C CYS A 49 5.42 -0.04 2.28
N THR A 50 5.82 -1.11 2.97
CA THR A 50 6.35 -2.34 2.39
C THR A 50 5.54 -3.53 2.91
N ALA A 51 5.14 -4.40 2.00
CA ALA A 51 4.49 -5.68 2.30
C ALA A 51 5.09 -6.79 1.44
N VAL A 52 4.78 -8.03 1.81
CA VAL A 52 5.19 -9.22 1.06
C VAL A 52 3.99 -9.77 0.31
N MET A 53 4.17 -10.10 -0.97
CA MET A 53 3.18 -10.81 -1.77
C MET A 53 3.01 -12.24 -1.24
N LYS A 54 1.76 -12.64 -1.01
CA LYS A 54 1.41 -14.01 -0.65
C LYS A 54 0.06 -14.38 -1.25
N ASN A 55 -0.01 -15.49 -1.97
CA ASN A 55 -1.22 -15.92 -2.68
C ASN A 55 -1.83 -14.77 -3.50
N GLN A 56 -1.00 -14.10 -4.31
CA GLN A 56 -1.43 -12.99 -5.16
C GLN A 56 -1.94 -11.74 -4.43
N VAL A 57 -1.78 -11.67 -3.10
CA VAL A 57 -2.16 -10.51 -2.29
C VAL A 57 -1.01 -10.04 -1.40
N ALA A 58 -0.61 -8.78 -1.54
CA ALA A 58 0.25 -8.10 -0.57
C ALA A 58 -0.62 -7.26 0.36
N LYS A 59 -0.68 -7.65 1.64
CA LYS A 59 -1.44 -6.94 2.68
C LYS A 59 -0.48 -6.07 3.50
N PHE A 60 -0.71 -4.77 3.47
CA PHE A 60 0.02 -3.80 4.27
C PHE A 60 -0.62 -3.73 5.66
N ASN A 61 0.20 -3.88 6.68
CA ASN A 61 -0.21 -3.74 8.07
C ASN A 61 0.32 -2.40 8.56
N ASP A 62 -0.54 -1.64 9.24
CA ASP A 62 -0.13 -0.44 9.96
C ASP A 62 0.25 -0.77 11.41
#